data_AF-A0A561TW21-F1
#
_entry.id   AF-A0A561TW21-F1
#
_cell.length_a   1.000
_cell.length_b   1.000
_cell.length_c   1.000
_cell.angle_alpha   90.00
_cell.angle_beta   90.00
_cell.angle_gamma   90.00
#
_symmetry.space_group_name_H-M   'P 1'
#
loop_
_entity.id
_entity.type
_entity.pdbx_description
1 polymer ?
#
loop_
_entity_poly.entity_id
_entity_poly.type
_entity_poly.pdbx_seq_one_letter_code
_entity_poly.pdbx_strand_id
1 'polypeptide(L)'
;MVAACGKGGPLSDWDGVCHGALLVAAGVADVFLHLKAGPWDIAAVVPIVEEAGGRFSNLDGDRGISTGAALFTNGRVHDEVLELVRTDRG
;
A
#
# COMPACT_ATOMS: atom_id res chain seq x y z
N MET A 1 5.88 12.01 -2.18
CA MET A 1 6.40 11.16 -3.28
C MET A 1 5.56 9.90 -3.39
N VAL A 2 5.00 9.62 -4.57
CA VAL A 2 4.21 8.40 -4.87
C VAL A 2 5.17 7.34 -5.43
N ALA A 3 5.19 6.15 -4.83
CA ALA A 3 6.01 5.04 -5.31
C ALA A 3 5.16 4.05 -6.12
N ALA A 4 5.50 3.86 -7.39
CA ALA A 4 4.95 2.79 -8.21
C ALA A 4 5.89 1.57 -8.18
N CYS A 5 5.33 0.36 -8.10
CA CYS A 5 6.14 -0.84 -8.12
C CYS A 5 6.73 -1.11 -9.51
N GLY A 6 8.04 -1.32 -9.59
CA GLY A 6 8.74 -1.73 -10.81
C GLY A 6 8.70 -3.24 -11.04
N LYS A 7 9.12 -3.67 -12.24
CA LYS A 7 9.28 -5.08 -12.60
C LYS A 7 10.33 -5.77 -11.72
N GLY A 8 10.11 -7.05 -11.41
CA GLY A 8 11.07 -7.89 -10.69
C GLY A 8 12.41 -8.05 -11.42
N GLY A 9 13.45 -8.43 -10.68
CA GLY A 9 14.79 -8.74 -11.18
C GLY A 9 14.98 -10.23 -11.54
N PRO A 10 16.19 -10.65 -12.00
CA PRO A 10 16.44 -11.96 -12.63
C PRO A 10 16.24 -13.20 -11.74
N LEU A 11 15.89 -13.03 -10.47
CA LEU A 11 15.64 -14.12 -9.52
C LEU A 11 14.14 -14.42 -9.37
N SER A 12 13.24 -13.55 -9.85
CA SER A 12 11.80 -13.81 -9.91
C SER A 12 11.06 -12.82 -10.81
N ASP A 13 10.22 -13.31 -11.72
CA ASP A 13 9.38 -12.51 -12.63
C ASP A 13 8.16 -11.86 -11.93
N TRP A 14 8.10 -11.84 -10.59
CA TRP A 14 7.05 -11.14 -9.86
C TRP A 14 7.22 -9.62 -10.02
N ASP A 15 6.33 -8.97 -10.77
CA ASP A 15 6.04 -7.55 -10.62
C ASP A 15 5.66 -7.32 -9.14
N GLY A 16 6.47 -6.63 -8.32
CA GLY A 16 6.10 -6.49 -6.90
C GLY A 16 7.18 -6.25 -5.84
N VAL A 17 8.48 -6.40 -6.13
CA VAL A 17 9.48 -6.54 -5.05
C VAL A 17 9.76 -5.24 -4.27
N CYS A 18 9.24 -4.09 -4.72
CA CYS A 18 9.22 -2.90 -3.86
C CYS A 18 8.13 -3.10 -2.80
N HIS A 19 8.50 -3.50 -1.59
CA HIS A 19 7.62 -3.38 -0.42
C HIS A 19 7.43 -1.88 -0.12
N GLY A 20 6.66 -1.17 -0.95
CA GLY A 20 6.47 0.27 -0.83
C GLY A 20 5.82 0.67 0.50
N ALA A 21 5.10 -0.26 1.15
CA ALA A 21 4.66 -0.13 2.52
C ALA A 21 5.83 0.13 3.51
N LEU A 22 6.99 -0.52 3.31
CA LEU A 22 8.17 -0.28 4.13
C LEU A 22 8.83 1.08 3.82
N LEU A 23 8.73 1.56 2.58
CA LEU A 23 9.15 2.94 2.25
C LEU A 23 8.24 3.97 2.92
N VAL A 24 6.95 3.68 3.05
CA VAL A 24 6.01 4.50 3.81
C VAL A 24 6.36 4.48 5.30
N ALA A 25 6.58 3.31 5.89
CA ALA A 25 6.98 3.17 7.29
C ALA A 25 8.31 3.89 7.60
N ALA A 26 9.26 3.86 6.67
CA ALA A 26 10.54 4.56 6.79
C ALA A 26 10.44 6.08 6.56
N GLY A 27 9.27 6.61 6.19
CA GLY A 27 9.08 8.03 5.86
C GLY A 27 9.70 8.46 4.53
N VAL A 28 10.05 7.51 3.66
CA VAL A 28 10.63 7.77 2.33
C VAL A 28 9.55 8.01 1.28
N ALA A 29 8.39 7.37 1.42
CA ALA A 29 7.23 7.56 0.56
C ALA A 29 6.00 8.00 1.38
N ASP A 30 5.12 8.78 0.77
CA ASP A 30 3.88 9.22 1.45
C ASP A 30 2.73 8.25 1.23
N VAL A 31 2.76 7.54 0.10
CA VAL A 31 1.68 6.69 -0.40
C VAL A 31 2.26 5.48 -1.13
N PHE A 32 1.70 4.32 -0.85
CA PHE A 32 1.88 3.09 -1.62
C PHE A 32 0.54 2.39 -1.84
N LEU A 33 0.23 2.11 -3.11
CA LEU A 33 -1.00 1.44 -3.53
C LEU A 33 -0.62 0.09 -4.15
N HIS A 34 -1.08 -1.01 -3.54
CA HIS A 34 -0.84 -2.36 -4.03
C HIS A 34 -2.14 -2.92 -4.62
N LEU A 35 -2.26 -2.96 -5.95
CA LEU A 35 -3.50 -3.30 -6.66
C LEU A 35 -3.70 -4.80 -6.95
N LYS A 36 -2.67 -5.62 -6.71
CA LYS A 36 -2.70 -7.08 -6.87
C LYS A 36 -2.01 -7.74 -5.68
N ALA A 37 -2.66 -7.74 -4.54
CA ALA A 37 -2.09 -8.22 -3.28
C ALA A 37 -2.93 -9.35 -2.69
N GLY A 38 -2.28 -10.45 -2.31
CA GLY A 38 -2.87 -11.45 -1.43
C GLY A 38 -2.82 -11.00 0.04
N PRO A 39 -3.59 -11.66 0.93
CA PRO A 39 -3.56 -11.33 2.35
C PRO A 39 -2.17 -11.51 2.97
N TRP A 40 -1.35 -12.44 2.44
CA TRP A 40 0.04 -12.65 2.87
C TRP A 40 0.97 -11.48 2.50
N ASP A 41 0.68 -10.74 1.43
CA ASP A 41 1.46 -9.55 1.03
C ASP A 41 1.15 -8.32 1.91
N ILE A 42 0.01 -8.35 2.62
CA ILE A 42 -0.53 -7.23 3.39
C ILE A 42 -0.30 -7.47 4.90
N ALA A 43 -0.64 -8.66 5.41
CA ALA A 43 -0.76 -8.93 6.84
C ALA A 43 0.49 -8.54 7.65
N ALA A 44 1.69 -8.85 7.14
CA ALA A 44 2.92 -8.60 7.86
C ALA A 44 3.29 -7.11 7.94
N VAL A 45 2.92 -6.31 6.94
CA VAL A 45 3.34 -4.91 6.84
C VAL A 45 2.38 -3.93 7.51
N VAL A 46 1.11 -4.31 7.73
CA VAL A 46 0.13 -3.48 8.44
C VAL A 46 0.64 -3.00 9.80
N PRO A 47 1.04 -3.88 10.74
CA PRO A 47 1.51 -3.41 12.05
C PRO A 47 2.78 -2.55 11.94
N ILE A 48 3.68 -2.84 10.99
CA ILE A 48 4.91 -2.05 10.80
C ILE A 48 4.57 -0.61 10.40
N VAL A 49 3.64 -0.43 9.46
CA VAL A 49 3.24 0.90 8.99
C VAL A 49 2.48 1.66 10.08
N GLU A 50 1.56 1.00 10.79
CA GLU A 50 0.76 1.64 11.84
C GLU A 50 1.62 2.05 13.04
N GLU A 51 2.55 1.21 13.49
CA GLU A 51 3.49 1.56 14.58
C GLU A 51 4.48 2.66 14.18
N ALA A 52 4.78 2.80 12.88
CA ALA A 52 5.53 3.93 12.35
C ALA A 52 4.70 5.23 12.26
N GLY A 53 3.42 5.21 12.66
CA GLY A 53 2.50 6.34 12.59
C GLY A 53 1.81 6.53 11.23
N GLY A 54 1.95 5.55 10.33
CA GLY A 54 1.23 5.50 9.07
C GLY A 54 -0.19 4.95 9.23
N ARG A 55 -0.87 4.74 8.10
CA ARG A 55 -2.24 4.22 8.04
C ARG A 55 -2.43 3.24 6.90
N PHE A 56 -3.19 2.18 7.17
CA PHE A 56 -3.60 1.16 6.21
C PHE A 56 -5.13 1.11 6.06
N SER A 57 -5.60 0.88 4.84
CA SER A 57 -6.96 0.42 4.54
C SER A 57 -6.97 -0.38 3.24
N ASN A 58 -8.05 -1.10 3.00
CA ASN A 58 -8.44 -1.46 1.64
C ASN A 58 -9.02 -0.23 0.92
N LEU A 59 -9.45 -0.42 -0.33
CA LEU A 59 -9.98 0.66 -1.16
C LEU A 59 -11.46 0.98 -0.89
N ASP A 60 -12.10 0.17 -0.05
CA ASP A 60 -13.41 0.42 0.53
C ASP A 60 -13.28 1.15 1.88
N GLY A 61 -12.07 1.46 2.34
CA GLY A 61 -11.78 2.18 3.59
C GLY A 61 -11.82 1.32 4.84
N ASP A 62 -12.05 0.01 4.70
CA ASP A 62 -12.04 -0.95 5.80
C ASP A 62 -10.64 -1.50 6.06
N ARG A 63 -10.49 -2.15 7.21
CA ARG A 63 -9.23 -2.82 7.61
C ARG A 63 -9.05 -4.22 7.01
N GLY A 64 -9.87 -4.61 6.04
CA GLY A 64 -9.82 -5.94 5.43
C GLY A 64 -8.56 -6.15 4.60
N ILE A 65 -7.86 -7.27 4.80
CA ILE A 65 -6.62 -7.61 4.06
C ILE A 65 -6.86 -8.56 2.87
N SER A 66 -8.10 -9.04 2.70
CA SER A 66 -8.44 -10.06 1.71
C SER A 66 -9.14 -9.49 0.46
N THR A 67 -9.17 -8.17 0.30
CA THR A 67 -9.86 -7.48 -0.81
C THR A 67 -9.09 -7.45 -2.12
N GLY A 68 -7.87 -8.01 -2.17
CA GLY A 68 -7.03 -8.01 -3.36
C GLY A 68 -6.24 -6.73 -3.58
N ALA A 69 -6.48 -5.70 -2.76
CA ALA A 69 -5.80 -4.41 -2.85
C ALA A 69 -5.60 -3.76 -1.48
N ALA A 70 -4.53 -2.97 -1.37
CA ALA A 70 -4.14 -2.29 -0.14
C ALA A 70 -3.63 -0.87 -0.41
N LEU A 71 -4.00 0.07 0.46
CA LEU A 71 -3.50 1.43 0.51
C LEU A 71 -2.72 1.61 1.82
N PHE A 72 -1.45 1.99 1.70
CA PHE A 72 -0.60 2.38 2.82
C PHE A 72 -0.18 3.84 2.64
N THR A 73 -0.24 4.62 3.71
CA THR A 73 0.10 6.05 3.68
C THR A 73 0.80 6.50 4.95
N ASN A 74 1.41 7.68 4.91
CA ASN A 74 1.94 8.37 6.09
C ASN A 74 0.86 8.85 7.10
N GLY A 75 -0.41 8.50 6.89
CA GLY A 75 -1.56 8.87 7.71
C GLY A 75 -2.17 10.24 7.41
N ARG A 76 -1.39 11.21 6.94
CA ARG A 76 -1.85 12.60 6.71
C ARG A 76 -2.69 12.77 5.44
N VAL A 77 -2.36 11.98 4.41
CA VAL A 77 -2.99 12.07 3.08
C VAL A 77 -3.94 10.90 2.80
N HIS A 78 -4.25 10.08 3.81
CA HIS A 78 -4.94 8.81 3.61
C HIS A 78 -6.34 8.99 3.01
N ASP A 79 -7.14 9.87 3.61
CA ASP A 79 -8.54 10.06 3.22
C ASP A 79 -8.66 10.69 1.82
N GLU A 80 -7.81 11.68 1.52
CA GLU A 80 -7.75 12.33 0.19
C GLU A 80 -7.37 11.34 -0.91
N VAL A 81 -6.36 10.49 -0.66
CA VAL A 81 -5.93 9.48 -1.63
C VAL A 81 -7.00 8.40 -1.82
N LEU A 82 -7.64 7.96 -0.74
CA LEU A 82 -8.71 6.98 -0.80
C LEU A 82 -9.91 7.50 -1.60
N GLU A 83 -10.27 8.78 -1.42
CA GLU A 83 -11.32 9.43 -2.21
C GLU A 83 -10.95 9.48 -3.70
N LEU A 84 -9.73 9.92 -4.04
CA LEU A 84 -9.26 9.99 -5.42
C LEU A 84 -9.30 8.63 -6.13
N VAL A 85 -8.84 7.57 -5.44
CA VAL A 85 -8.83 6.20 -5.99
C VAL A 85 -10.25 5.66 -6.20
N ARG A 86 -11.22 6.06 -5.36
CA ARG A 86 -12.62 5.67 -5.55
C ARG A 86 -13.26 6.41 -6.72
N THR A 87 -12.93 7.68 -6.93
CA THR A 87 -13.46 8.46 -8.06
C THR A 87 -12.99 7.93 -9.41
N ASP A 88 -11.73 7.50 -9.54
CA ASP A 88 -11.16 6.95 -10.79
C ASP A 88 -11.73 5.56 -11.17
N ARG A 89 -12.41 4.89 -10.24
CA ARG A 89 -13.11 3.62 -10.48
C ARG A 89 -14.55 3.78 -10.96
N GLY A 90 -15.09 5.00 -10.91
CA GLY A 90 -16.46 5.34 -11.29
C GLY A 90 -16.67 5.56 -12.78
#